data_AF-A0A1R4K9A1-F1
#
_entry.id   AF-A0A1R4K9A1-F1
#
_cell.length_a   1.000
_cell.length_b   1.000
_cell.length_c   1.000
_cell.angle_alpha   90.00
_cell.angle_beta   90.00
_cell.angle_gamma   90.00
#
_symmetry.space_group_name_H-M   'P 1'
#
loop_
_entity.id
_entity.type
_entity.pdbx_description
1 polymer ?
#
loop_
_entity_poly.entity_id
_entity_poly.type
_entity_poly.pdbx_seq_one_letter_code
_entity_poly.pdbx_strand_id
1 'polypeptide(L)'
;MRFEGEMSLDEQDAVAHAIAGMYGQDPSSVKDMRAQPHSGYRAVHVWLRLPARVEVQVRTHMQGAWANVYEAAADVFGRDIRYRVRPDDPVQRNIVDSLQSLSVVATAKMEEERNSKARELLRLQEYADAGSPIFDKQVRDRLEAEWKRGRTSENEFRDALRKLHDQFRTMQGGPVTVSGFVIEYYRPTGVHRVHEFPGAEGYRDAMRYRLQLEGERTDSDWEIVSLNSSSLEALKSTHSRYFAVEDERQSA
;
A
#
# COMPACT_ATOMS: atom_id res chain seq x y z
N MET A 1 9.06 -6.20 -0.76
CA MET A 1 8.93 -4.72 -0.84
C MET A 1 7.75 -4.39 -1.74
N ARG A 2 7.00 -3.31 -1.45
CA ARG A 2 5.92 -2.81 -2.32
C ARG A 2 6.31 -1.42 -2.83
N PHE A 3 6.18 -1.21 -4.15
CA PHE A 3 6.28 0.10 -4.78
C PHE A 3 4.91 0.42 -5.37
N GLU A 4 4.27 1.47 -4.86
CA GLU A 4 2.93 1.89 -5.25
C GLU A 4 2.99 3.34 -5.72
N GLY A 5 2.33 3.64 -6.83
CA GLY A 5 2.33 4.98 -7.39
C GLY A 5 1.16 5.24 -8.32
N GLU A 6 0.95 6.51 -8.61
CA GLU A 6 -0.02 6.91 -9.62
C GLU A 6 0.63 6.81 -10.99
N MET A 7 0.38 5.70 -11.69
CA MET A 7 1.04 5.37 -12.94
C MET A 7 0.08 4.64 -13.89
N SER A 8 0.32 4.76 -15.20
CA SER A 8 -0.27 3.91 -16.23
C SER A 8 0.32 2.49 -16.19
N LEU A 9 -0.27 1.56 -16.94
CA LEU A 9 0.28 0.20 -17.04
C LEU A 9 1.62 0.18 -17.77
N ASP A 10 1.81 1.05 -18.77
CA ASP A 10 3.10 1.20 -19.47
C ASP A 10 4.17 1.80 -18.55
N GLU A 11 3.80 2.77 -17.72
CA GLU A 11 4.70 3.34 -16.70
C GLU A 11 5.05 2.29 -15.63
N GLN A 12 4.09 1.45 -15.23
CA GLN A 12 4.33 0.33 -14.32
C GLN A 12 5.38 -0.63 -14.90
N ASP A 13 5.28 -0.96 -16.18
CA ASP A 13 6.24 -1.82 -16.87
C ASP A 13 7.61 -1.14 -16.95
N ALA A 14 7.65 0.15 -17.32
CA ALA A 14 8.88 0.93 -17.37
C ALA A 14 9.60 0.98 -16.01
N VAL A 15 8.86 1.19 -14.92
CA VAL A 15 9.41 1.15 -13.55
C VAL A 15 9.94 -0.23 -13.20
N ALA A 16 9.18 -1.30 -13.49
CA ALA A 16 9.62 -2.66 -13.20
C ALA A 16 10.92 -3.01 -13.95
N HIS A 17 11.00 -2.67 -15.24
CA HIS A 17 12.20 -2.86 -16.06
C HIS A 17 13.37 -1.97 -15.61
N ALA A 18 13.11 -0.73 -15.20
CA ALA A 18 14.14 0.16 -14.67
C ALA A 18 14.74 -0.39 -13.36
N ILE A 19 13.91 -0.91 -12.46
CA ILE A 19 14.36 -1.56 -11.23
C ILE A 19 15.23 -2.78 -11.57
N ALA A 20 14.77 -3.67 -12.46
CA ALA A 20 15.55 -4.84 -12.87
C ALA A 20 16.90 -4.45 -13.48
N GLY A 21 16.91 -3.47 -14.38
CA GLY A 21 18.12 -2.98 -15.06
C GLY A 21 19.12 -2.33 -14.11
N MET A 22 18.65 -1.53 -13.14
CA MET A 22 19.50 -0.88 -12.13
C MET A 22 20.29 -1.89 -11.28
N TYR A 23 19.74 -3.08 -11.06
CA TYR A 23 20.39 -4.16 -10.34
C TYR A 23 21.00 -5.25 -11.24
N GLY A 24 21.15 -4.96 -12.54
CA GLY A 24 21.75 -5.87 -13.52
C GLY A 24 21.02 -7.21 -13.65
N GLN A 25 19.72 -7.24 -13.36
CA GLN A 25 18.91 -8.46 -13.46
C GLN A 25 18.40 -8.66 -14.89
N ASP A 26 18.29 -9.93 -15.29
CA ASP A 26 17.74 -10.31 -16.58
C ASP A 26 16.23 -9.95 -16.69
N PRO A 27 15.70 -9.58 -17.87
CA PRO A 27 14.28 -9.28 -18.06
C PRO A 27 13.33 -10.38 -17.58
N SER A 28 13.75 -11.65 -17.57
CA SER A 28 12.95 -12.77 -17.02
C SER A 28 12.74 -12.70 -15.51
N SER A 29 13.47 -11.82 -14.80
CA SER A 29 13.21 -11.48 -13.39
C SER A 29 11.93 -10.67 -13.18
N VAL A 30 11.39 -10.07 -14.25
CA VAL A 30 10.11 -9.36 -14.24
C VAL A 30 8.98 -10.36 -14.50
N LYS A 31 8.03 -10.47 -13.57
CA LYS A 31 6.86 -11.34 -13.66
C LYS A 31 5.59 -10.50 -13.67
N ASP A 32 4.88 -10.51 -14.79
CA ASP A 32 3.59 -9.84 -14.90
C ASP A 32 2.47 -10.74 -14.35
N MET A 33 1.93 -10.38 -13.18
CA MET A 33 0.80 -11.10 -12.56
C MET A 33 -0.56 -10.53 -12.98
N ARG A 34 -0.60 -9.50 -13.85
CA ARG A 34 -1.85 -8.90 -14.35
C ARG A 34 -2.47 -9.75 -15.46
N ALA A 35 -1.64 -10.44 -16.26
CA ALA A 35 -2.09 -11.26 -17.38
C ALA A 35 -2.82 -12.55 -16.96
N GLN A 36 -2.40 -13.15 -15.84
CA GLN A 36 -3.04 -14.34 -15.26
C GLN A 36 -3.25 -14.15 -13.75
N PRO A 37 -4.21 -13.29 -13.36
CA PRO A 37 -4.42 -12.94 -11.97
C PRO A 37 -4.94 -14.16 -11.20
N HIS A 38 -4.45 -14.35 -9.97
CA HIS A 38 -4.96 -15.38 -9.06
C HIS A 38 -5.72 -14.73 -7.90
N SER A 39 -6.94 -15.20 -7.61
CA SER A 39 -7.79 -14.59 -6.58
C SER A 39 -7.95 -13.07 -6.76
N GLY A 40 -7.96 -12.57 -8.01
CA GLY A 40 -8.01 -11.13 -8.32
C GLY A 40 -6.70 -10.36 -8.09
N TYR A 41 -5.64 -10.98 -7.59
CA TYR A 41 -4.36 -10.32 -7.36
C TYR A 41 -3.68 -9.89 -8.67
N ARG A 42 -3.29 -8.61 -8.74
CA ARG A 42 -2.66 -7.97 -9.91
C ARG A 42 -1.49 -7.08 -9.47
N ALA A 43 -0.33 -7.28 -10.07
CA ALA A 43 0.89 -6.48 -9.88
C ALA A 43 1.93 -6.91 -10.94
N VAL A 44 3.02 -6.16 -11.06
CA VAL A 44 4.26 -6.63 -11.70
C VAL A 44 5.29 -6.90 -10.60
N HIS A 45 5.85 -8.10 -10.58
CA HIS A 45 6.89 -8.48 -9.62
C HIS A 45 8.27 -8.37 -10.26
N VAL A 46 9.24 -7.89 -9.51
CA VAL A 46 10.66 -7.93 -9.87
C VAL A 46 11.39 -8.78 -8.84
N TRP A 47 11.97 -9.89 -9.29
CA TRP A 47 12.72 -10.83 -8.46
C TRP A 47 14.22 -10.53 -8.51
N LEU A 48 14.72 -9.82 -7.50
CA LEU A 48 16.12 -9.43 -7.40
C LEU A 48 16.95 -10.52 -6.72
N ARG A 49 18.05 -10.92 -7.36
CA ARG A 49 19.08 -11.80 -6.78
C ARG A 49 20.21 -10.96 -6.19
N LEU A 50 19.99 -10.48 -4.96
CA LEU A 50 21.01 -9.83 -4.12
C LEU A 50 21.58 -10.88 -3.14
N PRO A 51 22.48 -10.54 -2.20
CA PRO A 51 22.90 -11.51 -1.17
C PRO A 51 21.73 -12.17 -0.42
N ALA A 52 20.57 -11.49 -0.37
CA ALA A 52 19.28 -12.08 -0.07
C ALA A 52 18.33 -11.98 -1.28
N ARG A 53 17.37 -12.91 -1.38
CA ARG A 53 16.29 -12.83 -2.38
C ARG A 53 15.33 -11.71 -2.00
N VAL A 54 15.12 -10.75 -2.91
CA VAL A 54 14.18 -9.66 -2.70
C VAL A 54 13.13 -9.67 -3.81
N GLU A 55 11.86 -9.67 -3.42
CA GLU A 55 10.75 -9.43 -4.34
C GLU A 55 10.25 -7.98 -4.18
N VAL A 56 10.24 -7.25 -5.29
CA VAL A 56 9.63 -5.92 -5.39
C VAL A 56 8.31 -6.05 -6.14
N GLN A 57 7.22 -5.67 -5.50
CA GLN A 57 5.88 -5.67 -6.10
C GLN A 57 5.57 -4.25 -6.57
N VAL A 58 5.64 -4.01 -7.86
CA VAL A 58 5.31 -2.74 -8.51
C VAL A 58 3.81 -2.74 -8.81
N ARG A 59 3.10 -1.73 -8.30
CA ARG A 59 1.64 -1.64 -8.36
C ARG A 59 1.19 -0.23 -8.69
N THR A 60 0.09 -0.12 -9.41
CA THR A 60 -0.66 1.14 -9.46
C THR A 60 -1.31 1.41 -8.09
N HIS A 61 -1.68 2.65 -7.80
CA HIS A 61 -2.46 2.98 -6.61
C HIS A 61 -3.78 2.21 -6.51
N MET A 62 -4.44 1.89 -7.63
CA MET A 62 -5.68 1.12 -7.62
C MET A 62 -5.43 -0.36 -7.28
N GLN A 63 -4.38 -0.97 -7.84
CA GLN A 63 -3.95 -2.32 -7.46
C GLN A 63 -3.59 -2.41 -5.98
N GLY A 64 -2.86 -1.43 -5.46
CA GLY A 64 -2.53 -1.32 -4.03
C GLY A 64 -3.76 -1.19 -3.14
N ALA A 65 -4.68 -0.27 -3.48
CA ALA A 65 -5.93 -0.08 -2.74
C ALA A 65 -6.78 -1.35 -2.70
N TRP A 66 -6.95 -2.02 -3.85
CA TRP A 66 -7.69 -3.29 -3.90
C TRP A 66 -6.99 -4.40 -3.10
N ALA A 67 -5.66 -4.52 -3.20
CA ALA A 67 -4.90 -5.54 -2.47
C ALA A 67 -5.05 -5.37 -0.96
N ASN A 68 -5.06 -4.13 -0.45
CA ASN A 68 -5.29 -3.84 0.97
C ASN A 68 -6.70 -4.26 1.41
N VAL A 69 -7.74 -3.98 0.60
CA VAL A 69 -9.10 -4.47 0.87
C VAL A 69 -9.13 -6.00 0.94
N TYR A 70 -8.50 -6.67 -0.03
CA TYR A 70 -8.50 -8.12 -0.09
C TYR A 70 -7.73 -8.76 1.07
N GLU A 71 -6.64 -8.13 1.53
CA GLU A 71 -5.93 -8.52 2.75
C GLU A 71 -6.81 -8.36 3.99
N ALA A 72 -7.56 -7.26 4.12
CA ALA A 72 -8.51 -7.07 5.22
C ALA A 72 -9.65 -8.10 5.20
N ALA A 73 -10.21 -8.38 4.02
CA ALA A 73 -11.20 -9.43 3.86
C ALA A 73 -10.64 -10.81 4.24
N ALA A 74 -9.39 -11.11 3.89
CA ALA A 74 -8.72 -12.36 4.25
C ALA A 74 -8.45 -12.49 5.76
N ASP A 75 -8.24 -11.38 6.46
CA ASP A 75 -8.15 -11.42 7.91
C ASP A 75 -9.53 -11.78 8.53
N VAL A 76 -10.66 -11.30 7.96
CA VAL A 76 -12.03 -11.63 8.43
C VAL A 76 -12.46 -13.05 8.05
N PHE A 77 -12.29 -13.44 6.79
CA PHE A 77 -12.84 -14.67 6.22
C PHE A 77 -11.86 -15.85 6.23
N GLY A 78 -10.63 -15.63 6.67
CA GLY A 78 -9.55 -16.60 6.64
C GLY A 78 -8.60 -16.38 5.46
N ARG A 79 -7.31 -16.66 5.71
CA ARG A 79 -6.24 -16.35 4.75
C ARG A 79 -6.28 -17.21 3.48
N ASP A 80 -7.00 -18.31 3.51
CA ASP A 80 -7.10 -19.27 2.42
C ASP A 80 -7.74 -18.67 1.15
N ILE A 81 -8.54 -17.60 1.29
CA ILE A 81 -9.13 -16.89 0.14
C ILE A 81 -8.08 -16.30 -0.81
N ARG A 82 -6.85 -16.10 -0.34
CA ARG A 82 -5.70 -15.64 -1.13
C ARG A 82 -5.12 -16.74 -2.02
N TYR A 83 -5.42 -18.00 -1.70
CA TYR A 83 -4.85 -19.20 -2.33
C TYR A 83 -5.90 -19.99 -3.11
N ARG A 84 -6.86 -19.29 -3.75
CA ARG A 84 -7.97 -19.85 -4.55
C ARG A 84 -8.97 -20.70 -3.79
N VAL A 85 -8.89 -20.76 -2.47
CA VAL A 85 -9.91 -21.42 -1.64
C VAL A 85 -11.13 -20.50 -1.54
N ARG A 86 -12.32 -21.08 -1.63
CA ARG A 86 -13.57 -20.33 -1.45
C ARG A 86 -14.13 -20.59 -0.06
N PRO A 87 -14.67 -19.58 0.63
CA PRO A 87 -15.42 -19.81 1.86
C PRO A 87 -16.58 -20.78 1.66
N ASP A 88 -16.87 -21.58 2.67
CA ASP A 88 -18.05 -22.45 2.71
C ASP A 88 -19.33 -21.65 2.86
N ASP A 89 -19.29 -20.58 3.66
CA ASP A 89 -20.42 -19.66 3.84
C ASP A 89 -20.77 -18.97 2.50
N PRO A 90 -22.02 -19.09 2.02
CA PRO A 90 -22.43 -18.52 0.74
C PRO A 90 -22.32 -16.99 0.66
N VAL A 91 -22.52 -16.29 1.77
CA VAL A 91 -22.45 -14.82 1.81
C VAL A 91 -20.99 -14.38 1.68
N GLN A 92 -20.09 -14.98 2.47
CA GLN A 92 -18.65 -14.72 2.38
C GLN A 92 -18.11 -15.06 0.98
N ARG A 93 -18.55 -16.18 0.40
CA ARG A 93 -18.17 -16.58 -0.97
C ARG A 93 -18.57 -15.52 -2.00
N ASN A 94 -19.81 -15.04 -1.95
CA ASN A 94 -20.29 -14.01 -2.88
C ASN A 94 -19.52 -12.68 -2.72
N ILE A 95 -19.15 -12.32 -1.49
CA ILE A 95 -18.32 -11.14 -1.22
C ILE A 95 -16.92 -11.33 -1.82
N VAL A 96 -16.28 -12.49 -1.58
CA VAL A 96 -14.96 -12.81 -2.15
C VAL A 96 -14.99 -12.78 -3.67
N ASP A 97 -15.98 -13.41 -4.30
CA ASP A 97 -16.13 -13.41 -5.75
C ASP A 97 -16.33 -11.99 -6.30
N SER A 98 -17.11 -11.16 -5.59
CA SER A 98 -17.33 -9.75 -5.95
C SER A 98 -16.04 -8.93 -5.83
N LEU A 99 -15.25 -9.14 -4.77
CA LEU A 99 -13.94 -8.50 -4.62
C LEU A 99 -12.98 -8.92 -5.74
N GLN A 100 -12.90 -10.21 -6.07
CA GLN A 100 -12.07 -10.67 -7.18
C GLN A 100 -12.50 -10.05 -8.51
N SER A 101 -13.81 -10.00 -8.77
CA SER A 101 -14.40 -9.35 -9.94
C SER A 101 -14.06 -7.86 -10.01
N LEU A 102 -14.10 -7.15 -8.88
CA LEU A 102 -13.75 -5.72 -8.79
C LEU A 102 -12.31 -5.43 -9.26
N SER A 103 -11.37 -6.34 -9.02
CA SER A 103 -9.99 -6.21 -9.51
C SER A 103 -9.88 -6.46 -11.01
N VAL A 104 -10.42 -7.59 -11.48
CA VAL A 104 -10.21 -8.04 -12.86
C VAL A 104 -11.13 -7.36 -13.87
N VAL A 105 -12.21 -6.72 -13.40
CA VAL A 105 -13.15 -5.98 -14.26
C VAL A 105 -12.98 -4.48 -14.05
N ALA A 106 -13.36 -3.96 -12.88
CA ALA A 106 -13.43 -2.51 -12.69
C ALA A 106 -12.03 -1.87 -12.64
N THR A 107 -11.14 -2.41 -11.82
CA THR A 107 -9.78 -1.87 -11.70
C THR A 107 -9.00 -2.02 -13.00
N ALA A 108 -9.07 -3.18 -13.65
CA ALA A 108 -8.44 -3.42 -14.95
C ALA A 108 -8.92 -2.43 -16.02
N LYS A 109 -10.24 -2.23 -16.14
CA LYS A 109 -10.82 -1.29 -17.10
C LYS A 109 -10.36 0.15 -16.88
N MET A 110 -10.36 0.62 -15.63
CA MET A 110 -9.91 1.99 -15.33
C MET A 110 -8.42 2.18 -15.65
N GLU A 111 -7.60 1.17 -15.39
CA GLU A 111 -6.19 1.19 -15.77
C GLU A 111 -5.97 1.17 -17.28
N GLU A 112 -6.76 0.39 -18.02
CA GLU A 112 -6.74 0.38 -19.50
C GLU A 112 -7.13 1.74 -20.08
N GLU A 113 -8.19 2.36 -19.55
CA GLU A 113 -8.61 3.71 -19.92
C GLU A 113 -7.51 4.75 -19.63
N ARG A 114 -6.88 4.67 -18.46
CA ARG A 114 -5.72 5.52 -18.10
C ARG A 114 -4.57 5.31 -19.07
N ASN A 115 -4.25 4.05 -19.40
CA ASN A 115 -3.15 3.70 -20.30
C ASN A 115 -3.41 4.21 -21.73
N SER A 116 -4.64 4.07 -22.23
CA SER A 116 -5.06 4.59 -23.53
C SER A 116 -4.88 6.11 -23.60
N LYS A 117 -5.34 6.83 -22.58
CA LYS A 117 -5.18 8.29 -22.50
C LYS A 117 -3.72 8.72 -22.38
N ALA A 118 -2.91 8.01 -21.60
CA ALA A 118 -1.48 8.30 -21.47
C ALA A 118 -0.77 8.16 -22.84
N ARG A 119 -1.07 7.11 -23.60
CA ARG A 119 -0.54 6.91 -24.96
C ARG A 119 -0.99 7.99 -25.94
N GLU A 120 -2.26 8.40 -25.86
CA GLU A 120 -2.78 9.48 -26.70
C GLU A 120 -2.08 10.80 -26.40
N LEU A 121 -1.90 11.15 -25.12
CA LEU A 121 -1.16 12.35 -24.71
C LEU A 121 0.30 12.33 -25.19
N LEU A 122 0.99 11.19 -25.12
CA LEU A 122 2.36 11.06 -25.62
C LEU A 122 2.44 11.33 -27.13
N ARG A 123 1.58 10.70 -27.93
CA ARG A 123 1.52 10.93 -29.39
C ARG A 123 1.26 12.38 -29.73
N LEU A 124 0.37 13.00 -28.97
CA LEU A 124 -0.02 14.39 -29.16
C LEU A 124 1.12 15.34 -28.81
N GLN A 125 1.87 15.05 -27.75
CA GLN A 125 3.10 15.78 -27.41
C GLN A 125 4.14 15.66 -28.54
N GLU A 126 4.34 14.46 -29.09
CA GLU A 126 5.25 14.25 -30.23
C GLU A 126 4.85 15.09 -31.46
N TYR A 127 3.55 15.18 -31.79
CA TYR A 127 3.08 16.04 -32.88
C TYR A 127 3.28 17.53 -32.61
N ALA A 128 3.06 17.96 -31.37
CA ALA A 128 3.28 19.35 -30.97
C ALA A 128 4.77 19.72 -31.08
N ASP A 129 5.66 18.84 -30.60
CA ASP A 129 7.10 19.03 -30.66
C ASP A 129 7.63 19.00 -32.11
N ALA A 130 6.97 18.25 -33.00
CA ALA A 130 7.25 18.25 -34.44
C ALA A 130 6.70 19.48 -35.20
N GLY A 131 6.09 20.46 -34.51
CA GLY A 131 5.58 21.69 -35.12
C GLY A 131 4.31 21.50 -35.95
N SER A 132 3.51 20.47 -35.67
CA SER A 132 2.30 20.17 -36.43
C SER A 132 1.19 21.22 -36.20
N PRO A 133 0.61 21.81 -37.28
CA PRO A 133 -0.47 22.80 -37.17
C PRO A 133 -1.83 22.19 -36.76
N ILE A 134 -1.92 20.86 -36.64
CA ILE A 134 -3.13 20.15 -36.17
C ILE A 134 -3.36 20.38 -34.67
N PHE A 135 -2.35 20.87 -33.94
CA PHE A 135 -2.42 21.09 -32.50
C PHE A 135 -3.09 22.43 -32.15
N ASP A 136 -4.40 22.51 -32.37
CA ASP A 136 -5.19 23.63 -31.88
C ASP A 136 -5.45 23.50 -30.37
N LYS A 137 -5.54 24.65 -29.70
CA LYS A 137 -5.87 24.78 -28.27
C LYS A 137 -7.10 23.97 -27.87
N GLN A 138 -8.09 23.85 -28.76
CA GLN A 138 -9.31 23.09 -28.52
C GLN A 138 -9.07 21.59 -28.27
N VAL A 139 -8.10 20.97 -28.96
CA VAL A 139 -7.76 19.55 -28.77
C VAL A 139 -7.13 19.35 -27.39
N ARG A 140 -6.20 20.23 -27.01
CA ARG A 140 -5.54 20.22 -25.70
C ARG A 140 -6.54 20.38 -24.56
N ASP A 141 -7.40 21.40 -24.64
CA ASP A 141 -8.41 21.69 -23.62
C ASP A 141 -9.38 20.51 -23.43
N ARG A 142 -9.79 19.84 -24.52
CA ARG A 142 -10.65 18.66 -24.48
C ARG A 142 -10.00 17.50 -23.74
N LEU A 143 -8.72 17.22 -24.02
CA LEU A 143 -7.98 16.12 -23.40
C LEU A 143 -7.71 16.38 -21.93
N GLU A 144 -7.35 17.61 -21.57
CA GLU A 144 -7.20 17.99 -20.16
C GLU A 144 -8.52 17.80 -19.39
N ALA A 145 -9.66 18.14 -19.98
CA ALA A 145 -10.97 17.90 -19.39
C ALA A 145 -11.29 16.40 -19.25
N GLU A 146 -11.00 15.59 -20.26
CA GLU A 146 -11.21 14.13 -20.23
C GLU A 146 -10.28 13.42 -19.22
N TRP A 147 -9.07 13.93 -19.06
CA TRP A 147 -8.10 13.46 -18.08
C TRP A 147 -8.54 13.80 -16.67
N LYS A 148 -8.97 15.05 -16.44
CA LYS A 148 -9.52 15.49 -15.16
C LYS A 148 -10.74 14.67 -14.74
N ARG A 149 -11.66 14.39 -15.69
CA ARG A 149 -12.82 13.51 -15.43
C ARG A 149 -12.40 12.10 -15.03
N GLY A 150 -11.48 11.48 -15.79
CA GLY A 150 -10.97 10.15 -15.47
C GLY A 150 -10.34 10.08 -14.09
N ARG A 151 -9.52 11.08 -13.74
CA ARG A 151 -8.86 11.17 -12.44
C ARG A 151 -9.85 11.33 -11.28
N THR A 152 -10.93 12.07 -11.47
CA THR A 152 -12.02 12.16 -10.49
C THR A 152 -12.63 10.78 -10.25
N SER A 153 -13.01 10.05 -11.31
CA SER A 153 -13.58 8.70 -11.18
C SER A 153 -12.61 7.71 -10.52
N GLU A 154 -11.32 7.75 -10.86
CA GLU A 154 -10.27 6.94 -10.21
C GLU A 154 -10.18 7.24 -8.70
N ASN A 155 -10.23 8.52 -8.32
CA ASN A 155 -10.18 8.92 -6.92
C ASN A 155 -11.43 8.48 -6.15
N GLU A 156 -12.62 8.66 -6.72
CA GLU A 156 -13.88 8.19 -6.12
C GLU A 156 -13.88 6.67 -5.92
N PHE A 157 -13.38 5.93 -6.92
CA PHE A 157 -13.25 4.48 -6.84
C PHE A 157 -12.27 4.06 -5.74
N ARG A 158 -11.10 4.69 -5.66
CA ARG A 158 -10.11 4.45 -4.59
C ARG A 158 -10.67 4.79 -3.21
N ASP A 159 -11.43 5.87 -3.10
CA ASP A 159 -12.09 6.25 -1.85
C ASP A 159 -13.15 5.22 -1.44
N ALA A 160 -13.89 4.65 -2.40
CA ALA A 160 -14.81 3.54 -2.14
C ALA A 160 -14.07 2.28 -1.66
N LEU A 161 -12.94 1.94 -2.27
CA LEU A 161 -12.08 0.83 -1.81
C LEU A 161 -11.56 1.08 -0.39
N ARG A 162 -11.12 2.31 -0.08
CA ARG A 162 -10.67 2.66 1.27
C ARG A 162 -11.80 2.47 2.31
N LYS A 163 -13.01 2.96 2.02
CA LYS A 163 -14.17 2.76 2.90
C LYS A 163 -14.48 1.27 3.11
N LEU A 164 -14.40 0.46 2.05
CA LEU A 164 -14.62 -0.97 2.13
C LEU A 164 -13.52 -1.69 2.94
N HIS A 165 -12.26 -1.27 2.79
CA HIS A 165 -11.16 -1.73 3.65
C HIS A 165 -11.47 -1.46 5.13
N ASP A 166 -11.89 -0.24 5.45
CA ASP A 166 -12.17 0.16 6.83
C ASP A 166 -13.36 -0.60 7.43
N GLN A 167 -14.35 -0.96 6.60
CA GLN A 167 -15.45 -1.84 6.99
C GLN A 167 -14.96 -3.25 7.36
N PHE A 168 -14.10 -3.88 6.55
CA PHE A 168 -13.53 -5.20 6.89
C PHE A 168 -12.69 -5.15 8.15
N ARG A 169 -11.90 -4.08 8.34
CA ARG A 169 -11.13 -3.88 9.58
C ARG A 169 -12.04 -3.76 10.80
N THR A 170 -13.17 -3.09 10.65
CA THR A 170 -14.18 -2.98 11.71
C THR A 170 -14.84 -4.33 12.02
N MET A 171 -15.09 -5.18 11.01
CA MET A 171 -15.71 -6.50 11.21
C MET A 171 -14.83 -7.49 11.98
N GLN A 172 -13.51 -7.29 12.03
CA GLN A 172 -12.61 -8.11 12.84
C GLN A 172 -12.66 -7.83 14.36
N GLY A 173 -13.42 -6.81 14.81
CA GLY A 173 -13.49 -6.48 16.24
C GLY A 173 -13.52 -4.98 16.58
N GLY A 174 -14.11 -4.14 15.73
CA GLY A 174 -14.33 -2.71 15.94
C GLY A 174 -13.38 -1.82 15.14
N PRO A 175 -13.69 -0.51 15.00
CA PRO A 175 -12.79 0.42 14.34
C PRO A 175 -11.46 0.35 15.09
N VAL A 176 -10.40 -0.11 14.42
CA VAL A 176 -9.08 -0.03 15.02
C VAL A 176 -8.75 1.46 15.05
N THR A 177 -9.07 2.11 16.16
CA THR A 177 -8.34 3.30 16.57
C THR A 177 -6.96 2.76 16.89
N VAL A 178 -6.13 2.65 15.84
CA VAL A 178 -4.74 2.25 15.99
C VAL A 178 -4.11 3.39 16.75
N SER A 179 -3.90 3.21 18.05
CA SER A 179 -3.16 4.16 18.84
C SER A 179 -1.74 4.25 18.26
N GLY A 180 -1.25 5.48 18.12
CA GLY A 180 0.16 5.71 17.94
C GLY A 180 0.85 5.55 19.29
N PHE A 181 1.97 4.87 19.33
CA PHE A 181 2.80 4.75 20.53
C PHE A 181 4.15 5.35 20.24
N VAL A 182 4.71 6.10 21.18
CA VAL A 182 6.13 6.48 21.17
C VAL A 182 6.81 5.79 22.33
N ILE A 183 7.89 5.06 22.04
CA ILE A 183 8.72 4.41 23.04
C ILE A 183 10.07 5.12 23.08
N GLU A 184 10.42 5.64 24.24
CA GLU A 184 11.79 6.01 24.59
C GLU A 184 12.44 4.80 25.26
N TYR A 185 13.52 4.26 24.71
CA TYR A 185 14.20 3.07 25.20
C TYR A 185 15.68 3.36 25.43
N TYR A 186 16.12 3.24 26.68
CA TYR A 186 17.53 3.39 27.06
C TYR A 186 18.24 2.05 26.90
N ARG A 187 19.04 1.93 25.83
CA ARG A 187 19.68 0.67 25.42
C ARG A 187 20.53 -0.01 26.50
N PRO A 188 21.33 0.70 27.31
CA PRO A 188 22.23 0.06 28.27
C PRO A 188 21.52 -0.69 29.42
N THR A 189 20.38 -0.19 29.89
CA THR A 189 19.66 -0.79 31.03
C THR A 189 18.30 -1.36 30.68
N GLY A 190 17.81 -1.10 29.46
CA GLY A 190 16.47 -1.48 29.01
C GLY A 190 15.32 -0.71 29.68
N VAL A 191 15.64 0.36 30.42
CA VAL A 191 14.64 1.30 30.95
C VAL A 191 13.90 1.93 29.78
N HIS A 192 12.58 1.98 29.87
CA HIS A 192 11.75 2.53 28.81
C HIS A 192 10.60 3.38 29.33
N ARG A 193 10.07 4.23 28.46
CA ARG A 193 8.84 4.99 28.65
C ARG A 193 7.96 4.82 27.43
N VAL A 194 6.67 4.65 27.65
CA VAL A 194 5.68 4.51 26.58
C VAL A 194 4.69 5.64 26.67
N HIS A 195 4.45 6.30 25.54
CA HIS A 195 3.46 7.35 25.37
C HIS A 195 2.41 6.87 24.39
N GLU A 196 1.16 6.79 24.80
CA GLU A 196 0.04 6.40 23.96
C GLU A 196 -0.70 7.63 23.42
N PHE A 197 -1.00 7.59 22.12
CA PHE A 197 -1.77 8.58 21.39
C PHE A 197 -3.01 7.90 20.81
N PRO A 198 -4.16 7.94 21.50
CA PRO A 198 -5.36 7.24 21.08
C PRO A 198 -6.09 7.95 19.93
N GLY A 199 -6.96 7.21 19.25
CA GLY A 199 -7.84 7.75 18.21
C GLY A 199 -7.31 7.61 16.79
N ALA A 200 -8.13 7.98 15.81
CA ALA A 200 -7.87 7.75 14.39
C ALA A 200 -6.64 8.51 13.85
N GLU A 201 -6.24 9.60 14.49
CA GLU A 201 -5.07 10.42 14.14
C GLU A 201 -3.87 10.17 15.07
N GLY A 202 -3.98 9.21 16.00
CA GLY A 202 -2.97 8.94 17.02
C GLY A 202 -1.58 8.65 16.47
N TYR A 203 -1.48 7.99 15.31
CA TYR A 203 -0.21 7.77 14.61
C TYR A 203 0.47 9.06 14.14
N ARG A 204 -0.29 10.10 13.74
CA ARG A 204 0.26 11.39 13.34
C ARG A 204 0.76 12.17 14.54
N ASP A 205 0.02 12.13 15.63
CA ASP A 205 0.41 12.80 16.87
C ASP A 205 1.63 12.11 17.50
N ALA A 206 1.69 10.78 17.49
CA ALA A 206 2.86 10.01 17.89
C ALA A 206 4.09 10.33 17.02
N MET A 207 3.93 10.44 15.69
CA MET A 207 5.04 10.83 14.81
C MET A 207 5.52 12.26 15.10
N ARG A 208 4.60 13.21 15.31
CA ARG A 208 4.97 14.59 15.68
C ARG A 208 5.72 14.63 17.00
N TYR A 209 5.26 13.86 17.99
CA TYR A 209 5.90 13.78 19.29
C TYR A 209 7.28 13.11 19.23
N ARG A 210 7.44 12.05 18.44
CA ARG A 210 8.75 11.43 18.17
C ARG A 210 9.74 12.44 17.61
N LEU A 211 9.33 13.22 16.60
CA LEU A 211 10.20 14.22 15.97
C LEU A 211 10.59 15.33 16.95
N GLN A 212 9.69 15.73 17.84
CA GLN A 212 10.02 16.67 18.92
C GLN A 212 11.07 16.09 19.86
N LEU A 213 10.86 14.87 20.38
CA LEU A 213 11.80 14.22 21.28
C LEU A 213 13.16 13.97 20.62
N GLU A 214 13.19 13.59 19.33
CA GLU A 214 14.44 13.44 18.58
C GLU A 214 15.20 14.76 18.43
N GLY A 215 14.50 15.89 18.29
CA GLY A 215 15.10 17.22 18.24
C GLY A 215 15.67 17.69 19.58
N GLU A 216 15.10 17.23 20.69
CA GLU A 216 15.54 17.53 22.06
C GLU A 216 16.58 16.51 22.59
N ARG A 217 16.83 15.43 21.84
CA ARG A 217 17.67 14.32 22.27
C ARG A 217 19.15 14.72 22.30
N THR A 218 19.73 14.72 23.50
CA THR A 218 21.16 15.00 23.73
C THR A 218 22.00 13.74 23.94
N ASP A 219 21.38 12.64 24.34
CA ASP A 219 22.05 11.37 24.62
C ASP A 219 21.76 10.34 23.51
N SER A 220 22.82 9.78 22.92
CA SER A 220 22.74 8.81 21.85
C SER A 220 22.24 7.44 22.30
N ASP A 221 22.33 7.11 23.58
CA ASP A 221 21.95 5.80 24.11
C ASP A 221 20.43 5.62 24.24
N TRP A 222 19.68 6.72 24.23
CA TRP A 222 18.24 6.73 24.07
C TRP A 222 17.84 6.50 22.61
N GLU A 223 17.05 5.46 22.39
CA GLU A 223 16.37 5.14 21.15
C GLU A 223 14.91 5.60 21.24
N ILE A 224 14.41 6.30 20.23
CA ILE A 224 13.03 6.83 20.22
C ILE A 224 12.32 6.29 18.98
N VAL A 225 11.29 5.49 19.19
CA VAL A 225 10.56 4.83 18.10
C VAL A 225 9.06 5.13 18.18
N SER A 226 8.43 5.31 17.02
CA SER A 226 6.97 5.41 16.91
C SER A 226 6.40 4.14 16.31
N LEU A 227 5.44 3.52 16.98
CA LEU A 227 4.84 2.24 16.60
C LEU A 227 3.32 2.37 16.58
N ASN A 228 2.66 1.60 15.73
CA ASN A 228 1.21 1.57 15.61
C ASN A 228 0.71 0.23 16.13
N SER A 229 -0.22 0.26 17.09
CA SER A 229 -0.79 -0.97 17.66
C SER A 229 -2.26 -0.77 18.04
N SER A 230 -3.01 -1.86 18.09
CA SER A 230 -4.40 -1.86 18.54
C SER A 230 -4.54 -1.73 20.06
N SER A 231 -3.50 -2.05 20.82
CA SER A 231 -3.42 -1.86 22.27
C SER A 231 -1.97 -1.94 22.76
N LEU A 232 -1.73 -1.53 24.02
CA LEU A 232 -0.44 -1.71 24.68
C LEU A 232 -0.06 -3.19 24.82
N GLU A 233 -1.02 -4.06 25.14
CA GLU A 233 -0.78 -5.51 25.24
C GLU A 233 -0.33 -6.12 23.91
N ALA A 234 -0.97 -5.74 22.80
CA ALA A 234 -0.57 -6.16 21.47
C ALA A 234 0.83 -5.62 21.09
N LEU A 235 1.16 -4.42 21.55
CA LEU A 235 2.48 -3.80 21.36
C LEU A 235 3.56 -4.58 22.12
N LYS A 236 3.31 -4.94 23.39
CA LYS A 236 4.22 -5.74 24.22
C LYS A 236 4.51 -7.11 23.59
N SER A 237 3.47 -7.76 23.05
CA SER A 237 3.61 -9.06 22.38
C SER A 237 4.42 -8.98 21.08
N THR A 238 4.18 -7.97 20.24
CA THR A 238 4.80 -7.85 18.91
C THR A 238 6.18 -7.20 18.92
N HIS A 239 6.47 -6.38 19.92
CA HIS A 239 7.72 -5.60 20.05
C HIS A 239 8.37 -5.81 21.44
N SER A 240 8.36 -7.06 21.91
CA SER A 240 8.81 -7.47 23.25
C SER A 240 10.22 -7.01 23.64
N ARG A 241 11.09 -6.74 22.67
CA ARG A 241 12.44 -6.18 22.89
C ARG A 241 12.44 -4.96 23.81
N TYR A 242 11.46 -4.06 23.64
CA TYR A 242 11.39 -2.83 24.43
C TYR A 242 10.90 -3.04 25.85
N PHE A 243 10.34 -4.22 26.16
CA PHE A 243 9.65 -4.53 27.41
C PHE A 243 10.33 -5.61 28.24
N ALA A 244 11.45 -6.18 27.76
CA ALA A 244 12.11 -7.33 28.37
C ALA A 244 12.47 -7.18 29.86
N VAL A 245 12.66 -5.96 30.36
CA VAL A 245 13.01 -5.68 31.77
C VAL A 245 11.79 -5.64 32.70
N GLU A 246 10.57 -5.46 32.18
CA GLU A 246 9.33 -5.51 32.99
C GLU A 246 8.97 -6.95 33.41
N ASP A 247 9.17 -7.94 32.53
CA ASP A 247 8.81 -9.34 32.77
C ASP A 247 9.65 -10.02 33.88
N GLU A 248 10.90 -9.57 34.08
CA GLU A 248 11.79 -10.09 35.12
C GLU A 248 11.39 -9.64 36.55
N ARG A 249 10.66 -8.54 36.69
CA ARG A 249 10.23 -8.00 38.01
C ARG A 249 8.87 -8.49 38.49
N GLN A 250 8.05 -9.05 37.61
CA GLN A 250 6.76 -9.68 37.97
C GLN A 250 6.88 -11.19 38.24
N SER A 251 8.02 -11.79 37.89
CA SER A 251 8.32 -13.21 38.05
C SER A 251 9.17 -13.54 39.29
N ALA A 252 9.35 -12.57 40.21
CA ALA A 252 10.10 -12.67 41.46
C ALA A 252 9.21 -12.29 42.65
#